data_AF-A0A938FVF9-F1
#
_entry.id   AF-A0A938FVF9-F1
#
_cell.length_a   1.000
_cell.length_b   1.000
_cell.length_c   1.000
_cell.angle_alpha   90.00
_cell.angle_beta   90.00
_cell.angle_gamma   90.00
#
_symmetry.space_group_name_H-M   'P 1'
#
loop_
_entity.id
_entity.type
_entity.pdbx_description
1 polymer ?
#
loop_
_entity_poly.entity_id
_entity_poly.type
_entity_poly.pdbx_seq_one_letter_code
_entity_poly.pdbx_strand_id
1 'polypeptide(L)'
;MKVLLRITALALALVAGGVVVGFWASRLQSRLGSEVSRLGRENLLLRDRLEEAQPAAEAPPASRLVARLPPSQPEPKIPESLLQQAAAAEQARESLRRAQASLARLEARVEELEAQAETGSLAGRELSAAKEDLEERISALNRVIDALQNELKAKTERLAQSEITNARLREAAGVQTQRSAELAALAAELEATHRRREIHLNNVARRYRELSEQSRALYGNIANRSEREGAGVAQADLSRIQNLITLAEEDLRQLTALDAQAARIQRKLAK
;
A
#
# COMPACT_ATOMS: atom_id res chain seq x y z
N MET A 1 8.38 -10.57 10.48
CA MET A 1 8.07 -9.65 11.59
C MET A 1 8.74 -8.27 11.49
N LYS A 2 10.07 -8.16 11.35
CA LYS A 2 10.78 -6.85 11.34
C LYS A 2 10.36 -5.88 10.21
N VAL A 3 9.91 -6.40 9.06
CA VAL A 3 9.49 -5.58 7.91
C VAL A 3 8.10 -4.95 8.13
N LEU A 4 7.14 -5.72 8.65
CA LEU A 4 5.79 -5.23 9.00
C LEU A 4 5.85 -4.10 10.05
N LEU A 5 6.76 -4.21 11.03
CA LEU A 5 6.93 -3.21 12.08
C LEU A 5 7.52 -1.89 11.57
N ARG A 6 8.32 -1.94 10.48
CA ARG A 6 8.85 -0.74 9.82
C ARG A 6 7.80 -0.03 8.96
N ILE A 7 6.95 -0.79 8.29
CA ILE A 7 5.88 -0.23 7.45
C ILE A 7 4.83 0.47 8.31
N THR A 8 4.43 -0.13 9.44
CA THR A 8 3.46 0.51 10.36
C THR A 8 4.03 1.77 11.00
N ALA A 9 5.31 1.79 11.38
CA ALA A 9 5.96 2.98 11.94
C ALA A 9 6.01 4.14 10.93
N LEU A 10 6.25 3.85 9.65
CA LEU A 10 6.36 4.87 8.60
C LEU A 10 4.99 5.45 8.21
N ALA A 11 3.95 4.61 8.19
CA ALA A 11 2.57 5.06 8.01
C ALA A 11 2.11 5.96 9.15
N LEU A 12 2.44 5.63 10.40
CA LEU A 12 2.08 6.42 11.57
C LEU A 12 2.80 7.78 11.59
N ALA A 13 4.07 7.82 11.16
CA ALA A 13 4.83 9.06 11.02
C ALA A 13 4.26 10.00 9.95
N LEU A 14 3.77 9.46 8.82
CA LEU A 14 3.13 10.25 7.77
C LEU A 14 1.79 10.85 8.22
N VAL A 15 0.97 10.08 8.94
CA VAL A 15 -0.30 10.58 9.49
C VAL A 15 -0.04 11.67 10.54
N ALA A 16 0.93 11.46 11.44
CA ALA A 16 1.31 12.47 12.43
C ALA A 16 1.84 13.75 11.78
N GLY A 17 2.66 13.64 10.73
CA GLY A 17 3.15 14.78 9.95
C GLY A 17 2.02 15.59 9.30
N GLY A 18 1.05 14.90 8.68
CA GLY A 18 -0.11 15.55 8.05
C GLY A 18 -0.99 16.33 9.05
N VAL A 19 -1.19 15.79 10.25
CA VAL A 19 -1.98 16.46 11.31
C VAL A 19 -1.28 17.72 11.81
N VAL A 20 0.05 17.70 11.99
CA VAL A 20 0.82 18.87 12.44
C VAL A 20 0.79 19.98 11.38
N VAL A 21 0.94 19.64 10.10
CA VAL A 21 0.89 20.62 9.00
C VAL A 21 -0.51 21.23 8.86
N GLY A 22 -1.58 20.41 8.94
CA GLY A 22 -2.96 20.89 8.89
C GLY A 22 -3.30 21.83 10.06
N PHE A 23 -2.82 21.51 11.26
CA PHE A 23 -2.99 22.37 12.43
C PHE A 23 -2.26 23.71 12.29
N TRP A 24 -1.04 23.70 11.73
CA TRP A 24 -0.28 24.93 11.47
C TRP A 24 -0.94 25.80 10.39
N ALA A 25 -1.41 25.21 9.30
CA ALA A 25 -2.11 25.93 8.22
C ALA A 25 -3.41 26.59 8.74
N SER A 26 -4.22 25.86 9.52
CA SER A 26 -5.44 26.39 10.14
C SER A 26 -5.15 27.56 11.10
N ARG A 27 -4.07 27.46 11.88
CA ARG A 27 -3.65 28.53 12.79
C ARG A 27 -3.11 29.77 12.07
N LEU A 28 -2.52 29.60 10.89
CA LEU A 28 -2.05 30.73 10.08
C LEU A 28 -3.23 31.46 9.40
N GLN A 29 -4.22 30.70 8.91
CA GLN A 29 -5.39 31.25 8.23
C GLN A 29 -6.31 32.05 9.17
N SER A 30 -6.42 31.63 10.44
CA SER A 30 -7.16 32.40 11.45
C SER A 30 -6.50 33.73 11.80
N ARG A 31 -5.16 33.84 11.74
CA ARG A 31 -4.45 35.11 11.95
C ARG A 31 -4.68 36.08 10.78
N LEU A 32 -4.54 35.60 9.55
CA LEU A 32 -4.71 36.43 8.34
C LEU A 32 -6.16 36.94 8.19
N GLY A 33 -7.17 36.14 8.54
CA GLY A 33 -8.57 36.57 8.47
C GLY A 33 -8.92 37.74 9.41
N SER A 34 -8.24 37.83 10.56
CA SER A 34 -8.46 38.91 11.52
C SER A 34 -7.88 40.25 11.05
N GLU A 35 -6.74 40.22 10.34
CA GLU A 35 -6.09 41.42 9.80
C GLU A 35 -6.85 41.97 8.59
N VAL A 36 -7.32 41.10 7.68
CA VAL A 36 -8.13 41.52 6.52
C VAL A 36 -9.45 42.16 6.98
N SER A 37 -10.10 41.59 8.00
CA SER A 37 -11.34 42.15 8.55
C SER A 37 -11.11 43.50 9.23
N ARG A 38 -9.96 43.68 9.87
CA ARG A 38 -9.57 44.96 10.50
C ARG A 38 -9.26 46.02 9.46
N LEU A 39 -8.44 45.70 8.46
CA LEU A 39 -8.10 46.60 7.35
C LEU A 39 -9.34 46.98 6.51
N GLY A 40 -10.31 46.07 6.38
CA GLY A 40 -11.60 46.35 5.75
C GLY A 40 -12.41 47.40 6.50
N ARG A 41 -12.46 47.34 7.84
CA ARG A 41 -13.14 48.35 8.67
C ARG A 41 -12.40 49.69 8.65
N GLU A 42 -11.07 49.67 8.70
CA GLU A 42 -10.26 50.88 8.62
C GLU A 42 -10.44 51.58 7.25
N ASN A 43 -10.53 50.84 6.15
CA ASN A 43 -10.84 51.42 4.83
C ASN A 43 -12.23 52.05 4.75
N LEU A 44 -13.24 51.40 5.33
CA LEU A 44 -14.60 51.97 5.38
C LEU A 44 -14.62 53.28 6.18
N LEU A 45 -13.95 53.32 7.33
CA LEU A 45 -13.85 54.54 8.13
C LEU A 45 -13.06 55.66 7.43
N LEU A 46 -12.05 55.33 6.64
CA LEU A 46 -11.31 56.31 5.84
C LEU A 46 -12.16 56.85 4.67
N ARG A 47 -13.01 56.01 4.07
CA ARG A 47 -13.97 56.44 3.05
C ARG A 47 -15.04 57.37 3.62
N ASP A 48 -15.63 57.02 4.77
CA ASP A 48 -16.60 57.87 5.45
C ASP A 48 -15.99 59.23 5.81
N ARG A 49 -14.73 59.26 6.29
CA ARG A 49 -14.01 60.51 6.58
C ARG A 49 -13.69 61.34 5.34
N LEU A 50 -13.48 60.71 4.19
CA LEU A 50 -13.27 61.41 2.92
C LEU A 50 -14.58 62.00 2.39
N GLU A 51 -15.69 61.27 2.49
CA GLU A 51 -17.02 61.77 2.16
C GLU A 51 -17.45 62.91 3.09
N GLU A 52 -17.07 62.87 4.38
CA GLU A 52 -17.36 63.95 5.34
C GLU A 52 -16.48 65.21 5.11
N ALA A 53 -15.29 65.06 4.54
CA ALA A 53 -14.39 66.16 4.22
C ALA A 53 -14.67 66.83 2.86
N GLN A 54 -15.33 66.13 1.92
CA GLN A 54 -15.67 66.67 0.60
C GLN A 54 -16.72 67.81 0.58
N PRO A 55 -17.78 67.85 1.42
CA PRO A 55 -18.76 68.94 1.38
C PRO A 55 -18.25 70.27 1.96
N ALA A 56 -17.03 70.32 2.53
CA ALA A 56 -16.45 71.54 3.08
C ALA A 56 -15.63 72.37 2.07
N ALA A 57 -15.38 71.87 0.85
CA ALA A 57 -14.50 72.51 -0.13
C ALA A 57 -15.24 73.26 -1.28
N GLU A 58 -16.57 73.16 -1.39
CA GLU A 58 -17.36 73.91 -2.38
C GLU A 58 -18.09 75.11 -1.75
N ALA A 59 -17.38 76.22 -1.56
CA ALA A 59 -17.90 77.59 -1.76
C ALA A 59 -16.79 78.63 -1.55
N PRO A 60 -16.68 79.59 -2.47
CA PRO A 60 -16.71 80.98 -2.00
C PRO A 60 -17.84 81.81 -2.64
N PRO A 61 -18.41 82.78 -1.91
CA PRO A 61 -19.56 83.56 -2.36
C PRO A 61 -19.15 84.64 -3.38
N ALA A 62 -19.87 84.68 -4.50
CA ALA A 62 -19.86 85.80 -5.42
C ALA A 62 -20.37 87.07 -4.70
N SER A 63 -19.50 88.06 -4.53
CA SER A 63 -19.86 89.35 -3.97
C SER A 63 -20.73 90.15 -4.94
N ARG A 64 -21.82 90.68 -4.39
CA ARG A 64 -22.80 91.57 -5.03
C ARG A 64 -22.15 92.88 -5.49
N LEU A 65 -22.40 93.27 -6.73
CA LEU A 65 -22.18 94.62 -7.24
C LEU A 65 -23.53 95.35 -7.33
N VAL A 66 -23.74 96.38 -6.52
CA VAL A 66 -24.78 97.40 -6.74
C VAL A 66 -24.22 98.81 -6.46
N ALA A 67 -24.12 99.56 -7.57
CA ALA A 67 -24.41 100.98 -7.82
C ALA A 67 -23.66 102.16 -7.14
N ARG A 68 -23.20 103.06 -8.04
CA ARG A 68 -23.51 104.52 -8.13
C ARG A 68 -22.34 105.51 -7.96
N LEU A 69 -22.13 106.35 -8.99
CA LEU A 69 -21.37 107.62 -9.05
C LEU A 69 -22.33 108.82 -8.85
N PRO A 70 -21.92 110.11 -8.64
CA PRO A 70 -20.61 110.75 -8.29
C PRO A 70 -20.80 111.89 -7.22
N PRO A 71 -20.03 113.02 -7.11
CA PRO A 71 -18.59 113.35 -7.26
C PRO A 71 -17.96 114.06 -6.00
N SER A 72 -16.68 114.47 -6.12
CA SER A 72 -15.94 115.61 -5.47
C SER A 72 -14.80 115.27 -4.50
N GLN A 73 -13.56 115.53 -4.95
CA GLN A 73 -12.33 115.78 -4.15
C GLN A 73 -12.38 117.19 -3.50
N PRO A 74 -11.42 117.66 -2.65
CA PRO A 74 -10.09 117.12 -2.26
C PRO A 74 -9.86 117.12 -0.71
N GLU A 75 -8.90 116.41 -0.10
CA GLU A 75 -7.50 116.80 0.19
C GLU A 75 -6.91 115.83 1.26
N PRO A 76 -5.58 115.78 1.50
CA PRO A 76 -4.86 114.56 1.84
C PRO A 76 -4.81 114.28 3.36
N LYS A 77 -5.38 113.13 3.73
CA LYS A 77 -5.02 112.40 4.96
C LYS A 77 -4.77 110.97 4.51
N ILE A 78 -3.65 110.39 4.93
CA ILE A 78 -3.30 108.99 4.60
C ILE A 78 -4.53 108.12 4.92
N PRO A 79 -5.18 107.52 3.91
CA PRO A 79 -6.51 106.96 4.09
C PRO A 79 -6.42 105.57 4.73
N GLU A 80 -7.20 105.33 5.78
CA GLU A 80 -7.35 104.03 6.45
C GLU A 80 -7.69 102.88 5.47
N SER A 81 -8.27 103.21 4.31
CA SER A 81 -8.56 102.26 3.24
C SER A 81 -7.30 101.62 2.63
N LEU A 82 -6.15 102.31 2.59
CA LEU A 82 -4.88 101.72 2.12
C LEU A 82 -4.29 100.73 3.13
N LEU A 83 -4.47 100.99 4.44
CA LEU A 83 -4.06 100.05 5.50
C LEU A 83 -4.94 98.79 5.51
N GLN A 84 -6.24 98.92 5.28
CA GLN A 84 -7.16 97.77 5.13
C GLN A 84 -6.85 96.94 3.88
N GLN A 85 -6.51 97.57 2.75
CA GLN A 85 -6.09 96.86 1.54
C GLN A 85 -4.77 96.10 1.74
N ALA A 86 -3.80 96.69 2.45
CA ALA A 86 -2.55 96.00 2.80
C ALA A 86 -2.79 94.79 3.72
N ALA A 87 -3.67 94.92 4.73
CA ALA A 87 -4.04 93.81 5.61
C ALA A 87 -4.74 92.66 4.85
N ALA A 88 -5.66 92.99 3.94
CA ALA A 88 -6.33 91.99 3.09
C ALA A 88 -5.35 91.27 2.14
N ALA A 89 -4.37 91.99 1.58
CA ALA A 89 -3.33 91.42 0.73
C ALA A 89 -2.42 90.45 1.50
N GLU A 90 -2.03 90.78 2.74
CA GLU A 90 -1.26 89.87 3.59
C GLU A 90 -2.07 88.63 3.98
N GLN A 91 -3.36 88.77 4.28
CA GLN A 91 -4.23 87.63 4.59
C GLN A 91 -4.41 86.70 3.38
N ALA A 92 -4.50 87.25 2.17
CA ALA A 92 -4.54 86.48 0.93
C ALA A 92 -3.20 85.79 0.62
N ARG A 93 -2.07 86.43 0.92
CA ARG A 93 -0.73 85.79 0.79
C ARG A 93 -0.58 84.62 1.74
N GLU A 94 -1.01 84.79 2.98
CA GLU A 94 -0.98 83.75 4.01
C GLU A 94 -1.91 82.59 3.66
N SER A 95 -3.13 82.85 3.15
CA SER A 95 -4.04 81.79 2.70
C SER A 95 -3.49 81.03 1.49
N LEU A 96 -2.86 81.73 0.54
CA LEU A 96 -2.23 81.13 -0.63
C LEU A 96 -1.03 80.27 -0.23
N ARG A 97 -0.20 80.75 0.71
CA ARG A 97 0.91 79.96 1.27
C ARG A 97 0.41 78.72 2.02
N ARG A 98 -0.69 78.83 2.79
CA ARG A 98 -1.32 77.67 3.46
C ARG A 98 -1.89 76.68 2.45
N ALA A 99 -2.56 77.17 1.41
CA ALA A 99 -3.09 76.34 0.33
C ALA A 99 -1.96 75.60 -0.40
N GLN A 100 -0.88 76.29 -0.76
CA GLN A 100 0.33 75.69 -1.34
C GLN A 100 0.93 74.61 -0.43
N ALA A 101 1.05 74.87 0.87
CA ALA A 101 1.55 73.88 1.82
C ALA A 101 0.61 72.66 1.94
N SER A 102 -0.71 72.84 1.86
CA SER A 102 -1.66 71.72 1.84
C SER A 102 -1.61 70.93 0.53
N LEU A 103 -1.42 71.61 -0.60
CA LEU A 103 -1.30 70.99 -1.92
C LEU A 103 -0.06 70.10 -1.96
N ALA A 104 1.09 70.62 -1.52
CA ALA A 104 2.33 69.84 -1.41
C ALA A 104 2.19 68.63 -0.47
N ARG A 105 1.41 68.73 0.62
CA ARG A 105 1.13 67.59 1.51
C ARG A 105 0.22 66.55 0.86
N LEU A 106 -0.77 66.98 0.08
CA LEU A 106 -1.66 66.08 -0.65
C LEU A 106 -0.92 65.38 -1.78
N GLU A 107 -0.07 66.10 -2.53
CA GLU A 107 0.81 65.52 -3.56
C GLU A 107 1.70 64.43 -2.96
N ALA A 108 2.39 64.72 -1.85
CA ALA A 108 3.21 63.72 -1.16
C ALA A 108 2.39 62.51 -0.66
N ARG A 109 1.14 62.72 -0.23
CA ARG A 109 0.23 61.64 0.18
C ARG A 109 -0.22 60.79 -1.01
N VAL A 110 -0.46 61.40 -2.17
CA VAL A 110 -0.81 60.69 -3.40
C VAL A 110 0.36 59.83 -3.86
N GLU A 111 1.58 60.39 -3.91
CA GLU A 111 2.79 59.64 -4.25
C GLU A 111 3.03 58.45 -3.29
N GLU A 112 2.83 58.65 -1.98
CA GLU A 112 2.93 57.58 -0.99
C GLU A 112 1.88 56.47 -1.24
N LEU A 113 0.63 56.85 -1.50
CA LEU A 113 -0.46 55.90 -1.78
C LEU A 113 -0.25 55.15 -3.10
N GLU A 114 0.27 55.82 -4.13
CA GLU A 114 0.64 55.20 -5.41
C GLU A 114 1.75 54.17 -5.21
N ALA A 115 2.80 54.51 -4.47
CA ALA A 115 3.87 53.58 -4.14
C ALA A 115 3.37 52.37 -3.32
N GLN A 116 2.45 52.59 -2.39
CA GLN A 116 1.80 51.50 -1.63
C GLN A 116 0.91 50.63 -2.54
N ALA A 117 0.17 51.22 -3.47
CA ALA A 117 -0.66 50.49 -4.43
C ALA A 117 0.18 49.63 -5.38
N GLU A 118 1.31 50.15 -5.86
CA GLU A 118 2.26 49.40 -6.67
C GLU A 118 2.88 48.23 -5.90
N THR A 119 3.32 48.47 -4.66
CA THR A 119 3.88 47.44 -3.79
C THR A 119 2.84 46.34 -3.49
N GLY A 120 1.61 46.73 -3.19
CA GLY A 120 0.50 45.80 -2.96
C GLY A 120 0.14 44.98 -4.21
N SER A 121 0.19 45.60 -5.39
CA SER A 121 -0.03 44.93 -6.68
C SER A 121 1.05 43.88 -6.96
N LEU A 122 2.32 44.19 -6.70
CA LEU A 122 3.43 43.25 -6.85
C LEU A 122 3.30 42.07 -5.89
N ALA A 123 3.06 42.33 -4.60
CA ALA A 123 2.85 41.28 -3.60
C ALA A 123 1.64 40.38 -3.94
N GLY A 124 0.57 40.98 -4.49
CA GLY A 124 -0.60 40.22 -4.96
C GLY A 124 -0.27 39.27 -6.11
N ARG A 125 0.56 39.69 -7.07
CA ARG A 125 1.02 38.85 -8.17
C ARG A 125 1.91 37.71 -7.68
N GLU A 126 2.85 37.99 -6.77
CA GLU A 126 3.71 36.98 -6.16
C GLU A 126 2.90 35.92 -5.40
N LEU A 127 1.90 36.36 -4.62
CA LEU A 127 1.02 35.45 -3.88
C LEU A 127 0.13 34.61 -4.81
N SER A 128 -0.33 35.18 -5.93
CA SER A 128 -1.05 34.42 -6.96
C SER A 128 -0.17 33.36 -7.60
N ALA A 129 1.06 33.70 -7.97
CA ALA A 129 2.02 32.74 -8.54
C ALA A 129 2.38 31.62 -7.55
N ALA A 130 2.57 31.95 -6.27
CA ALA A 130 2.81 30.96 -5.22
C ALA A 130 1.61 30.03 -5.00
N LYS A 131 0.39 30.56 -5.11
CA LYS A 131 -0.84 29.76 -5.05
C LYS A 131 -0.92 28.78 -6.22
N GLU A 132 -0.63 29.23 -7.43
CA GLU A 132 -0.62 28.37 -8.63
C GLU A 132 0.42 27.25 -8.53
N ASP A 133 1.65 27.56 -8.06
CA ASP A 133 2.69 26.53 -7.80
C ASP A 133 2.23 25.50 -6.76
N LEU A 134 1.57 25.94 -5.68
CA LEU A 134 1.04 25.02 -4.67
C LEU A 134 -0.10 24.14 -5.22
N GLU A 135 -0.99 24.70 -6.03
CA GLU A 135 -2.06 23.93 -6.68
C GLU A 135 -1.48 22.88 -7.65
N GLU A 136 -0.45 23.23 -8.41
CA GLU A 136 0.27 22.30 -9.29
C GLU A 136 0.93 21.18 -8.48
N ARG A 137 1.61 21.51 -7.37
CA ARG A 137 2.23 20.53 -6.46
C ARG A 137 1.20 19.60 -5.83
N ILE A 138 0.05 20.12 -5.40
CA ILE A 138 -1.04 19.29 -4.86
C ILE A 138 -1.55 18.34 -5.94
N SER A 139 -1.75 18.83 -7.17
CA SER A 139 -2.16 17.99 -8.30
C SER A 139 -1.13 16.89 -8.59
N ALA A 140 0.16 17.23 -8.60
CA ALA A 140 1.24 16.27 -8.80
C ALA A 140 1.29 15.21 -7.68
N LEU A 141 1.16 15.62 -6.42
CA LEU A 141 1.12 14.70 -5.28
C LEU A 141 -0.09 13.78 -5.32
N ASN A 142 -1.27 14.27 -5.72
CA ASN A 142 -2.45 13.44 -5.89
C ASN A 142 -2.23 12.36 -6.96
N ARG A 143 -1.61 12.70 -8.09
CA ARG A 143 -1.24 11.70 -9.13
C ARG A 143 -0.28 10.64 -8.58
N VAL A 144 0.69 11.03 -7.75
CA VAL A 144 1.60 10.09 -7.10
C VAL A 144 0.86 9.18 -6.12
N ILE A 145 -0.08 9.72 -5.32
CA ILE A 145 -0.91 8.94 -4.41
C ILE A 145 -1.73 7.90 -5.20
N ASP A 146 -2.38 8.31 -6.29
CA ASP A 146 -3.16 7.40 -7.14
C ASP A 146 -2.29 6.31 -7.75
N ALA A 147 -1.10 6.65 -8.23
CA ALA A 147 -0.14 5.70 -8.77
C ALA A 147 0.30 4.67 -7.70
N LEU A 148 0.63 5.13 -6.49
CA LEU A 148 1.02 4.26 -5.37
C LEU A 148 -0.14 3.37 -4.90
N GLN A 149 -1.37 3.88 -4.87
CA GLN A 149 -2.55 3.08 -4.54
C GLN A 149 -2.77 1.96 -5.57
N ASN A 150 -2.62 2.26 -6.86
CA ASN A 150 -2.74 1.27 -7.92
C ASN A 150 -1.62 0.23 -7.86
N GLU A 151 -0.38 0.65 -7.58
CA GLU A 151 0.74 -0.27 -7.39
C GLU A 151 0.53 -1.19 -6.18
N LEU A 152 0.02 -0.66 -5.07
CA LEU A 152 -0.27 -1.42 -3.87
C LEU A 152 -1.37 -2.48 -4.13
N LYS A 153 -2.45 -2.10 -4.83
CA LYS A 153 -3.49 -3.04 -5.26
C LYS A 153 -2.90 -4.16 -6.13
N ALA A 154 -2.15 -3.81 -7.16
CA ALA A 154 -1.52 -4.79 -8.05
C ALA A 154 -0.54 -5.72 -7.32
N LYS A 155 0.25 -5.20 -6.37
CA LYS A 155 1.14 -6.02 -5.53
C LYS A 155 0.36 -6.95 -4.59
N THR A 156 -0.76 -6.49 -4.05
CA THR A 156 -1.63 -7.30 -3.18
C THR A 156 -2.26 -8.46 -3.96
N GLU A 157 -2.76 -8.20 -5.17
CA GLU A 157 -3.28 -9.25 -6.07
C GLU A 157 -2.21 -10.28 -6.45
N ARG A 158 -1.00 -9.82 -6.79
CA ARG A 158 0.14 -10.71 -7.08
C ARG A 158 0.53 -11.56 -5.87
N LEU A 159 0.50 -10.98 -4.66
CA LEU A 159 0.78 -11.70 -3.43
C LEU A 159 -0.26 -12.79 -3.17
N ALA A 160 -1.56 -12.46 -3.29
CA ALA A 160 -2.64 -13.44 -3.17
C ALA A 160 -2.51 -14.59 -4.19
N GLN A 161 -2.18 -14.27 -5.44
CA GLN A 161 -1.93 -15.28 -6.47
C GLN A 161 -0.71 -16.17 -6.13
N SER A 162 0.36 -15.58 -5.59
CA SER A 162 1.53 -16.33 -5.13
C SER A 162 1.20 -17.25 -3.94
N GLU A 163 0.33 -16.83 -3.04
CA GLU A 163 -0.12 -17.66 -1.91
C GLU A 163 -0.96 -18.84 -2.38
N ILE A 164 -1.89 -18.61 -3.32
CA ILE A 164 -2.71 -19.68 -3.93
C ILE A 164 -1.81 -20.71 -4.64
N THR A 165 -0.84 -20.25 -5.43
CA THR A 165 0.08 -21.15 -6.12
C THR A 165 0.97 -21.92 -5.15
N ASN A 166 1.45 -21.29 -4.07
CA ASN A 166 2.22 -21.98 -3.03
C ASN A 166 1.38 -23.05 -2.31
N ALA A 167 0.12 -22.75 -1.97
CA ALA A 167 -0.80 -23.70 -1.36
C ALA A 167 -1.04 -24.91 -2.27
N ARG A 168 -1.29 -24.68 -3.56
CA ARG A 168 -1.45 -25.76 -4.56
C ARG A 168 -0.19 -26.60 -4.71
N LEU A 169 0.99 -25.99 -4.71
CA LEU A 169 2.26 -26.73 -4.78
C LEU A 169 2.48 -27.61 -3.54
N ARG A 170 2.11 -27.13 -2.35
CA ARG A 170 2.18 -27.93 -1.12
C ARG A 170 1.21 -29.11 -1.14
N GLU A 171 -0.02 -28.90 -1.61
CA GLU A 171 -1.00 -29.96 -1.79
C GLU A 171 -0.50 -31.01 -2.79
N ALA A 172 -0.03 -30.59 -3.96
CA ALA A 172 0.54 -31.48 -4.97
C ALA A 172 1.75 -32.26 -4.44
N ALA A 173 2.65 -31.61 -3.70
CA ALA A 173 3.78 -32.26 -3.06
C ALA A 173 3.34 -33.29 -2.01
N GLY A 174 2.28 -33.00 -1.25
CA GLY A 174 1.67 -33.94 -0.30
C GLY A 174 1.13 -35.18 -1.00
N VAL A 175 0.34 -34.99 -2.08
CA VAL A 175 -0.20 -36.10 -2.89
C VAL A 175 0.93 -36.93 -3.52
N GLN A 176 1.96 -36.29 -4.05
CA GLN A 176 3.10 -36.99 -4.65
C GLN A 176 3.89 -37.79 -3.60
N THR A 177 4.07 -37.23 -2.40
CA THR A 177 4.71 -37.92 -1.28
C THR A 177 3.91 -39.15 -0.87
N GLN A 178 2.59 -39.03 -0.73
CA GLN A 178 1.69 -40.15 -0.43
C GLN A 178 1.78 -41.24 -1.51
N ARG A 179 1.68 -40.88 -2.79
CA ARG A 179 1.85 -41.83 -3.91
C ARG A 179 3.21 -42.52 -3.88
N SER A 180 4.28 -41.79 -3.59
CA SER A 180 5.62 -42.38 -3.49
C SER A 180 5.74 -43.38 -2.32
N ALA A 181 5.11 -43.09 -1.18
CA ALA A 181 5.07 -43.97 -0.03
C ALA A 181 4.23 -45.23 -0.32
N GLU A 182 3.09 -45.09 -1.01
CA GLU A 182 2.26 -46.21 -1.45
C GLU A 182 3.02 -47.12 -2.43
N LEU A 183 3.72 -46.55 -3.41
CA LEU A 183 4.55 -47.33 -4.35
C LEU A 183 5.70 -48.04 -3.63
N ALA A 184 6.37 -47.37 -2.68
CA ALA A 184 7.43 -47.99 -1.88
C ALA A 184 6.89 -49.15 -1.02
N ALA A 185 5.70 -49.00 -0.43
CA ALA A 185 5.05 -50.06 0.33
C ALA A 185 4.68 -51.27 -0.55
N LEU A 186 4.13 -51.03 -1.75
CA LEU A 186 3.83 -52.09 -2.71
C LEU A 186 5.08 -52.82 -3.20
N ALA A 187 6.19 -52.09 -3.44
CA ALA A 187 7.47 -52.68 -3.81
C ALA A 187 8.03 -53.56 -2.68
N ALA A 188 7.96 -53.11 -1.42
CA ALA A 188 8.37 -53.89 -0.27
C ALA A 188 7.49 -55.15 -0.08
N GLU A 189 6.18 -55.05 -0.29
CA GLU A 189 5.26 -56.20 -0.23
C GLU A 189 5.58 -57.23 -1.34
N LEU A 190 5.93 -56.76 -2.54
CA LEU A 190 6.34 -57.61 -3.65
C LEU A 190 7.64 -58.36 -3.33
N GLU A 191 8.64 -57.67 -2.80
CA GLU A 191 9.90 -58.27 -2.39
C GLU A 191 9.70 -59.32 -1.29
N ALA A 192 8.89 -59.00 -0.27
CA ALA A 192 8.55 -59.94 0.80
C ALA A 192 7.79 -61.17 0.27
N THR A 193 7.00 -61.01 -0.80
CA THR A 193 6.33 -62.12 -1.48
C THR A 193 7.34 -62.99 -2.23
N HIS A 194 8.31 -62.39 -2.93
CA HIS A 194 9.39 -63.14 -3.60
C HIS A 194 10.23 -63.94 -2.61
N ARG A 195 10.65 -63.35 -1.49
CA ARG A 195 11.41 -64.07 -0.45
C ARG A 195 10.63 -65.27 0.10
N ARG A 196 9.32 -65.12 0.33
CA ARG A 196 8.46 -66.23 0.78
C ARG A 196 8.36 -67.34 -0.28
N ARG A 197 8.22 -66.99 -1.57
CA ARG A 197 8.23 -68.00 -2.64
C ARG A 197 9.55 -68.76 -2.71
N GLU A 198 10.67 -68.06 -2.58
CA GLU A 198 11.99 -68.71 -2.57
C GLU A 198 12.11 -69.72 -1.43
N ILE A 199 11.58 -69.41 -0.24
CA ILE A 199 11.52 -70.34 0.89
C ILE A 199 10.71 -71.59 0.53
N HIS A 200 9.48 -71.43 0.00
CA HIS A 200 8.65 -72.59 -0.36
C HIS A 200 9.23 -73.40 -1.53
N LEU A 201 9.80 -72.75 -2.54
CA LEU A 201 10.49 -73.44 -3.65
C LEU A 201 11.67 -74.26 -3.14
N ASN A 202 12.47 -73.71 -2.24
CA ASN A 202 13.58 -74.44 -1.61
C ASN A 202 13.08 -75.61 -0.76
N ASN A 203 11.98 -75.43 -0.03
CA ASN A 203 11.34 -76.51 0.74
C ASN A 203 10.85 -77.63 -0.18
N VAL A 204 10.14 -77.31 -1.26
CA VAL A 204 9.67 -78.30 -2.25
C VAL A 204 10.85 -79.03 -2.89
N ALA A 205 11.90 -78.30 -3.30
CA ALA A 205 13.09 -78.91 -3.89
C ALA A 205 13.81 -79.86 -2.91
N ARG A 206 13.90 -79.47 -1.64
CA ARG A 206 14.45 -80.31 -0.56
C ARG A 206 13.59 -81.56 -0.33
N ARG A 207 12.28 -81.40 -0.16
CA ARG A 207 11.33 -82.52 0.03
C ARG A 207 11.34 -83.48 -1.15
N TYR A 208 11.48 -82.98 -2.37
CA TYR A 208 11.60 -83.83 -3.57
C TYR A 208 12.85 -84.70 -3.54
N ARG A 209 14.00 -84.16 -3.10
CA ARG A 209 15.22 -84.95 -2.89
C ARG A 209 15.03 -85.99 -1.78
N GLU A 210 14.49 -85.58 -0.63
CA GLU A 210 14.19 -86.50 0.48
C GLU A 210 13.22 -87.62 0.06
N LEU A 211 12.20 -87.30 -0.74
CA LEU A 211 11.26 -88.27 -1.33
C LEU A 211 11.96 -89.24 -2.29
N SER A 212 12.89 -88.74 -3.12
CA SER A 212 13.68 -89.57 -4.02
C SER A 212 14.63 -90.51 -3.26
N GLU A 213 15.24 -90.04 -2.18
CA GLU A 213 16.08 -90.85 -1.29
C GLU A 213 15.26 -91.92 -0.55
N GLN A 214 14.11 -91.55 0.02
CA GLN A 214 13.23 -92.47 0.72
C GLN A 214 12.60 -93.52 -0.20
N SER A 215 12.21 -93.14 -1.42
CA SER A 215 11.71 -94.11 -2.41
C SER A 215 12.78 -95.11 -2.83
N ARG A 216 14.02 -94.65 -3.10
CA ARG A 216 15.16 -95.55 -3.36
C ARG A 216 15.46 -96.48 -2.19
N ALA A 217 15.44 -95.95 -0.96
CA ALA A 217 15.64 -96.75 0.25
C ALA A 217 14.53 -97.81 0.40
N LEU A 218 13.27 -97.45 0.14
CA LEU A 218 12.14 -98.38 0.16
C LEU A 218 12.30 -99.48 -0.89
N TYR A 219 12.67 -99.15 -2.13
CA TYR A 219 12.92 -100.15 -3.18
C TYR A 219 14.09 -101.08 -2.83
N GLY A 220 15.20 -100.53 -2.30
CA GLY A 220 16.34 -101.32 -1.84
C GLY A 220 16.00 -102.24 -0.66
N ASN A 221 15.21 -101.73 0.29
CA ASN A 221 14.72 -102.50 1.44
C ASN A 221 13.79 -103.64 0.99
N ILE A 222 12.93 -103.43 0.00
CA ILE A 222 12.04 -104.48 -0.55
C ILE A 222 12.86 -105.52 -1.32
N ALA A 223 13.81 -105.10 -2.17
CA ALA A 223 14.67 -106.00 -2.93
C ALA A 223 15.55 -106.89 -2.03
N ASN A 224 16.04 -106.35 -0.90
CA ASN A 224 16.87 -107.08 0.06
C ASN A 224 16.06 -107.89 1.11
N ARG A 225 14.72 -107.74 1.19
CA ARG A 225 13.85 -108.38 2.21
C ARG A 225 13.12 -109.64 1.75
N SER A 226 13.46 -110.20 0.60
CA SER A 226 12.88 -111.45 0.09
C SER A 226 12.97 -112.65 1.06
N GLU A 227 13.75 -112.59 2.15
CA GLU A 227 14.10 -113.78 2.94
C GLU A 227 13.69 -113.87 4.42
N ARG A 228 13.24 -112.82 5.15
CA ARG A 228 12.70 -113.00 6.53
C ARG A 228 12.06 -111.72 7.11
N GLU A 229 10.84 -111.86 7.64
CA GLU A 229 10.10 -111.00 8.59
C GLU A 229 10.37 -109.47 8.53
N GLY A 230 9.54 -108.69 7.81
CA GLY A 230 9.77 -107.25 7.68
C GLY A 230 8.61 -106.34 7.24
N ALA A 231 7.35 -106.72 7.51
CA ALA A 231 6.17 -105.95 7.09
C ALA A 231 6.04 -104.58 7.78
N GLY A 232 6.40 -104.46 9.07
CA GLY A 232 6.20 -103.23 9.86
C GLY A 232 7.09 -102.05 9.43
N VAL A 233 8.31 -102.31 8.94
CA VAL A 233 9.25 -101.24 8.54
C VAL A 233 8.89 -100.65 7.17
N ALA A 234 8.38 -101.45 6.24
CA ALA A 234 7.90 -100.94 4.94
C ALA A 234 6.68 -100.01 5.09
N GLN A 235 5.81 -100.27 6.07
CA GLN A 235 4.65 -99.43 6.37
C GLN A 235 5.06 -98.10 7.02
N ALA A 236 6.10 -98.09 7.86
CA ALA A 236 6.68 -96.87 8.42
C ALA A 236 7.30 -95.97 7.34
N ASP A 237 8.06 -96.55 6.39
CA ASP A 237 8.66 -95.81 5.28
C ASP A 237 7.58 -95.22 4.34
N LEU A 238 6.51 -95.97 4.07
CA LEU A 238 5.38 -95.49 3.28
C LEU A 238 4.68 -94.28 3.94
N SER A 239 4.48 -94.33 5.26
CA SER A 239 3.88 -93.21 6.00
C SER A 239 4.75 -91.95 5.97
N ARG A 240 6.09 -92.08 5.98
CA ARG A 240 7.03 -90.96 5.85
C ARG A 240 6.97 -90.34 4.45
N ILE A 241 6.92 -91.17 3.41
CA ILE A 241 6.74 -90.74 2.02
C ILE A 241 5.42 -89.97 1.87
N GLN A 242 4.32 -90.50 2.42
CA GLN A 242 3.01 -89.84 2.35
C GLN A 242 3.03 -88.49 3.08
N ASN A 243 3.70 -88.39 4.24
CA ASN A 243 3.88 -87.12 4.96
C ASN A 243 4.74 -86.12 4.19
N LEU A 244 5.78 -86.56 3.47
CA LEU A 244 6.57 -85.66 2.62
C LEU A 244 5.75 -85.12 1.44
N ILE A 245 4.89 -85.95 0.85
CA ILE A 245 4.00 -85.56 -0.24
C ILE A 245 2.97 -84.52 0.26
N THR A 246 2.30 -84.76 1.39
CA THR A 246 1.29 -83.82 1.91
C THR A 246 1.91 -82.46 2.26
N LEU A 247 3.12 -82.45 2.83
CA LEU A 247 3.83 -81.20 3.10
C LEU A 247 4.30 -80.49 1.83
N ALA A 248 4.71 -81.24 0.80
CA ALA A 248 5.07 -80.67 -0.51
C ALA A 248 3.85 -80.10 -1.24
N GLU A 249 2.70 -80.77 -1.17
CA GLU A 249 1.43 -80.27 -1.71
C GLU A 249 0.99 -78.98 -1.01
N GLU A 250 1.17 -78.89 0.30
CA GLU A 250 0.88 -77.67 1.06
C GLU A 250 1.82 -76.53 0.67
N ASP A 251 3.13 -76.78 0.55
CA ASP A 251 4.08 -75.78 0.04
C ASP A 251 3.72 -75.31 -1.39
N LEU A 252 3.25 -76.22 -2.28
CA LEU A 252 2.78 -75.88 -3.63
C LEU A 252 1.51 -75.01 -3.60
N ARG A 253 0.54 -75.33 -2.73
CA ARG A 253 -0.65 -74.48 -2.54
C ARG A 253 -0.25 -73.09 -2.08
N GLN A 254 0.68 -72.98 -1.13
CA GLN A 254 1.20 -71.71 -0.65
C GLN A 254 1.91 -70.92 -1.75
N LEU A 255 2.68 -71.59 -2.62
CA LEU A 255 3.27 -70.97 -3.82
C LEU A 255 2.22 -70.38 -4.77
N THR A 256 1.17 -71.14 -5.10
CA THR A 256 0.11 -70.65 -5.99
C THR A 256 -0.64 -69.44 -5.40
N ALA A 257 -0.83 -69.41 -4.08
CA ALA A 257 -1.44 -68.27 -3.40
C ALA A 257 -0.52 -67.03 -3.46
N LEU A 258 0.78 -67.20 -3.23
CA LEU A 258 1.77 -66.13 -3.35
C LEU A 258 1.90 -65.62 -4.80
N ASP A 259 1.79 -66.50 -5.80
CA ASP A 259 1.75 -66.16 -7.23
C ASP A 259 0.60 -65.22 -7.57
N ALA A 260 -0.61 -65.58 -7.12
CA ALA A 260 -1.78 -64.73 -7.25
C ALA A 260 -1.60 -63.38 -6.53
N GLN A 261 -0.96 -63.37 -5.35
CA GLN A 261 -0.69 -62.15 -4.60
C GLN A 261 0.26 -61.19 -5.36
N ALA A 262 1.42 -61.64 -5.86
CA ALA A 262 2.27 -60.70 -6.59
C ALA A 262 1.67 -60.25 -7.91
N ALA A 263 0.91 -61.11 -8.62
CA ALA A 263 0.21 -60.67 -9.82
C ALA A 263 -0.75 -59.50 -9.51
N ARG A 264 -1.42 -59.52 -8.34
CA ARG A 264 -2.24 -58.39 -7.88
C ARG A 264 -1.40 -57.16 -7.54
N ILE A 265 -0.25 -57.33 -6.88
CA ILE A 265 0.64 -56.20 -6.52
C ILE A 265 1.25 -55.57 -7.77
N GLN A 266 1.73 -56.37 -8.73
CA GLN A 266 2.27 -55.89 -10.02
C GLN A 266 1.23 -55.10 -10.81
N ARG A 267 -0.04 -55.54 -10.83
CA ARG A 267 -1.13 -54.77 -11.44
C ARG A 267 -1.42 -53.46 -10.72
N LYS A 268 -1.15 -53.36 -9.42
CA LYS A 268 -1.30 -52.10 -8.67
C LYS A 268 -0.12 -51.16 -8.93
N LEU A 269 1.09 -51.68 -9.09
CA LEU A 269 2.29 -50.89 -9.43
C LEU A 269 2.28 -50.36 -10.88
N ALA A 270 1.63 -51.07 -11.79
CA ALA A 270 1.54 -50.69 -13.21
C ALA A 270 0.42 -49.66 -13.50
N LYS A 271 -0.37 -49.26 -12.49
CA LYS A 271 -1.42 -48.25 -12.57
C LYS A 271 -0.94 -46.94 -11.99
#